data_AF-A0A6I9Y1X6-F1
#
_entry.id   AF-A0A6I9Y1X6-F1
#
_cell.length_a   1.000
_cell.length_b   1.000
_cell.length_c   1.000
_cell.angle_alpha   90.00
_cell.angle_beta   90.00
_cell.angle_gamma   90.00
#
_symmetry.space_group_name_H-M   'P 1'
#
loop_
_entity.id
_entity.type
_entity.pdbx_description
1 polymer ?
#
loop_
_entity_poly.entity_id
_entity_poly.type
_entity_poly.pdbx_seq_one_letter_code
_entity_poly.pdbx_strand_id
1 'polypeptide(L)'
;MAQLPQEEKAKIAEQVEIFHQEKSKLDAEVAKWDDSGNDIIVLAKQMCMIMMEMTDFTRGKGPLKNTSDVINAAKKIAEAGSRMDKLARAVADQLTSVEAILRTCSNSLVWLASHYMQ
;
A
#
# COMPACT_ATOMS: atom_id res chain seq x y z
N MET A 1 -22.67 -17.42 7.10
CA MET A 1 -22.75 -16.98 5.69
C MET A 1 -23.28 -18.03 4.71
N ALA A 2 -23.37 -19.33 5.09
CA ALA A 2 -23.83 -20.38 4.17
C ALA A 2 -25.26 -20.19 3.61
N GLN A 3 -26.10 -19.37 4.25
CA GLN A 3 -27.52 -19.19 3.93
C GLN A 3 -27.86 -17.85 3.25
N LEU A 4 -26.89 -17.19 2.59
CA LEU A 4 -27.21 -16.00 1.79
C LEU A 4 -28.01 -16.38 0.52
N PRO A 5 -28.95 -15.52 0.08
CA PRO A 5 -29.64 -15.67 -1.20
C PRO A 5 -28.66 -15.82 -2.37
N GLN A 6 -29.07 -16.53 -3.42
CA GLN A 6 -28.21 -16.80 -4.56
C GLN A 6 -27.77 -15.51 -5.29
N GLU A 7 -28.64 -14.50 -5.34
CA GLU A 7 -28.34 -13.20 -5.93
C GLU A 7 -27.22 -12.48 -5.16
N GLU A 8 -27.25 -12.51 -3.82
CA GLU A 8 -26.21 -11.90 -2.99
C GLU A 8 -24.88 -12.65 -3.12
N LYS A 9 -24.92 -13.98 -3.19
CA LYS A 9 -23.73 -14.80 -3.47
C LYS A 9 -23.11 -14.47 -4.83
N ALA A 10 -23.93 -14.20 -5.85
CA ALA A 10 -23.45 -13.80 -7.16
C ALA A 10 -22.77 -12.42 -7.13
N LYS A 11 -23.38 -11.43 -6.45
CA LYS A 11 -22.78 -10.10 -6.26
C LYS A 11 -21.46 -10.18 -5.48
N ILE A 12 -21.41 -11.00 -4.43
CA ILE A 12 -20.17 -11.23 -3.67
C ILE A 12 -19.09 -11.83 -4.60
N ALA A 13 -19.43 -12.82 -5.43
CA ALA A 13 -18.47 -13.42 -6.35
C ALA A 13 -17.92 -12.42 -7.38
N GLU A 14 -18.76 -11.53 -7.91
CA GLU A 14 -18.34 -10.45 -8.82
C GLU A 14 -17.37 -9.48 -8.12
N GLN A 15 -17.69 -9.03 -6.91
CA GLN A 15 -16.82 -8.13 -6.14
C GLN A 15 -15.49 -8.79 -5.76
N VAL A 16 -15.52 -10.08 -5.42
CA VAL A 16 -14.30 -10.87 -5.15
C VAL A 16 -13.41 -10.95 -6.39
N GLU A 17 -13.99 -11.07 -7.58
CA GLU A 17 -13.22 -11.12 -8.82
C GLU A 17 -12.56 -9.78 -9.14
N ILE A 18 -13.28 -8.66 -8.96
CA ILE A 18 -12.70 -7.31 -9.07
C ILE A 18 -11.55 -7.14 -8.09
N PHE A 19 -11.72 -7.61 -6.85
CA PHE A 19 -10.66 -7.60 -5.84
C PHE A 19 -9.43 -8.42 -6.28
N HIS A 20 -9.62 -9.61 -6.86
CA HIS A 20 -8.49 -10.41 -7.37
C HIS A 20 -7.74 -9.73 -8.52
N GLN A 21 -8.42 -8.98 -9.37
CA GLN A 21 -7.78 -8.20 -10.43
C GLN A 21 -6.88 -7.11 -9.86
N GLU A 22 -7.37 -6.35 -8.87
CA GLU A 22 -6.56 -5.33 -8.19
C GLU A 22 -5.40 -5.94 -7.40
N LYS A 23 -5.66 -7.06 -6.72
CA LYS A 23 -4.64 -7.83 -6.00
C LYS A 23 -3.53 -8.32 -6.95
N SER A 24 -3.88 -8.73 -8.17
CA SER A 24 -2.89 -9.15 -9.17
C SER A 24 -1.98 -8.00 -9.62
N LYS A 25 -2.50 -6.77 -9.70
CA LYS A 25 -1.68 -5.58 -9.98
C LYS A 25 -0.71 -5.31 -8.83
N LEU A 26 -1.17 -5.43 -7.59
CA LEU A 26 -0.33 -5.28 -6.40
C LEU A 26 0.78 -6.35 -6.38
N ASP A 27 0.44 -7.62 -6.61
CA ASP A 27 1.42 -8.72 -6.68
C ASP A 27 2.49 -8.45 -7.75
N ALA A 28 2.07 -8.01 -8.94
CA ALA A 28 2.98 -7.70 -10.04
C ALA A 28 3.92 -6.52 -9.72
N GLU A 29 3.45 -5.53 -8.98
CA GLU A 29 4.29 -4.41 -8.54
C GLU A 29 5.26 -4.85 -7.46
N VAL A 30 4.76 -5.54 -6.43
CA VAL A 30 5.55 -6.03 -5.31
C VAL A 30 6.63 -7.02 -5.74
N ALA A 31 6.38 -7.84 -6.77
CA ALA A 31 7.36 -8.79 -7.30
C ALA A 31 8.60 -8.13 -7.94
N LYS A 32 8.55 -6.84 -8.25
CA LYS A 32 9.70 -6.09 -8.81
C LYS A 32 10.74 -5.74 -7.75
N TRP A 33 10.37 -5.81 -6.47
CA TRP A 33 11.17 -5.29 -5.37
C TRP A 33 11.59 -6.42 -4.43
N ASP A 34 12.85 -6.39 -4.01
CA ASP A 34 13.30 -7.20 -2.88
C ASP A 34 12.75 -6.58 -1.59
N ASP A 35 12.25 -7.43 -0.69
CA ASP A 35 11.66 -6.97 0.57
C ASP A 35 12.68 -6.84 1.71
N SER A 36 13.96 -7.18 1.48
CA SER A 36 15.01 -6.98 2.47
C SER A 36 15.28 -5.48 2.68
N GLY A 37 14.79 -4.96 3.80
CA GLY A 37 14.96 -3.55 4.17
C GLY A 37 13.94 -2.60 3.52
N ASN A 38 12.91 -3.13 2.84
CA ASN A 38 11.81 -2.32 2.32
C ASN A 38 10.51 -2.61 3.09
N ASP A 39 10.36 -1.93 4.22
CA ASP A 39 9.19 -2.08 5.09
C ASP A 39 7.87 -1.70 4.39
N ILE A 40 7.89 -0.83 3.38
CA ILE A 40 6.69 -0.48 2.59
C ILE A 40 6.18 -1.71 1.84
N ILE A 41 7.08 -2.48 1.21
CA ILE A 41 6.72 -3.71 0.49
C ILE A 41 6.24 -4.79 1.46
N VAL A 42 6.90 -4.94 2.60
CA VAL A 42 6.47 -5.89 3.65
C VAL A 42 5.06 -5.55 4.15
N LEU A 43 4.80 -4.27 4.45
CA LEU A 43 3.49 -3.81 4.91
C LEU A 43 2.41 -4.01 3.83
N ALA A 44 2.72 -3.76 2.56
CA ALA A 44 1.80 -3.97 1.45
C ALA A 44 1.40 -5.45 1.31
N LYS A 45 2.37 -6.37 1.38
CA LYS A 45 2.12 -7.82 1.40
C LYS A 45 1.25 -8.23 2.59
N GLN A 46 1.54 -7.71 3.78
CA GLN A 46 0.76 -8.00 5.00
C GLN A 46 -0.69 -7.53 4.87
N MET A 47 -0.92 -6.29 4.40
CA MET A 47 -2.26 -5.76 4.19
C MET A 47 -3.03 -6.57 3.15
N CYS A 48 -2.38 -6.96 2.05
CA CYS A 48 -2.98 -7.81 1.01
C CYS A 48 -3.42 -9.17 1.58
N MET A 49 -2.57 -9.81 2.38
CA MET A 49 -2.89 -11.08 3.03
C MET A 49 -4.13 -10.97 3.94
N ILE A 50 -4.22 -9.93 4.76
CA ILE A 50 -5.38 -9.73 5.65
C ILE A 50 -6.65 -9.44 4.83
N MET A 51 -6.56 -8.65 3.76
CA MET A 51 -7.71 -8.41 2.87
C MET A 51 -8.18 -9.69 2.19
N MET A 52 -7.28 -10.60 1.80
CA MET A 52 -7.67 -11.92 1.27
C MET A 52 -8.47 -12.73 2.29
N GLU A 53 -8.03 -12.77 3.56
CA GLU A 53 -8.76 -13.45 4.64
C GLU A 53 -10.16 -12.85 4.87
N MET A 54 -10.28 -11.52 4.79
CA MET A 54 -11.55 -10.81 4.91
C MET A 54 -12.47 -11.07 3.71
N THR A 55 -11.92 -11.17 2.50
CA THR A 55 -12.68 -11.53 1.29
C THR A 55 -13.15 -12.99 1.34
N ASP A 56 -12.32 -13.92 1.81
CA ASP A 56 -12.71 -15.32 2.01
C ASP A 56 -13.83 -15.47 3.04
N PHE A 57 -13.83 -14.63 4.10
CA PHE A 57 -14.89 -14.60 5.09
C PHE A 57 -16.26 -14.35 4.45
N THR A 58 -16.37 -13.44 3.47
CA THR A 58 -17.63 -13.16 2.74
C THR A 58 -18.21 -14.39 2.03
N ARG A 59 -17.36 -15.37 1.71
CA ARG A 59 -17.72 -16.64 1.06
C ARG A 59 -17.90 -17.77 2.06
N GLY A 60 -17.76 -17.51 3.36
CA GLY A 60 -17.79 -18.50 4.43
C GLY A 60 -16.55 -19.40 4.44
N LYS A 61 -15.40 -18.91 3.96
CA LYS A 61 -14.11 -19.60 3.94
C LYS A 61 -13.09 -18.84 4.80
N GLY A 62 -11.90 -19.41 4.91
CA GLY A 62 -10.75 -18.75 5.54
C GLY A 62 -10.70 -18.89 7.07
N PRO A 63 -9.73 -18.21 7.71
CA PRO A 63 -9.46 -18.37 9.14
C PRO A 63 -10.41 -17.56 10.03
N LEU A 64 -11.05 -16.52 9.50
CA LEU A 64 -11.97 -15.66 10.24
C LEU A 64 -13.33 -16.37 10.41
N LYS A 65 -13.85 -16.41 11.64
CA LYS A 65 -15.08 -17.14 11.95
C LYS A 65 -16.22 -16.21 12.33
N ASN A 66 -15.90 -15.15 13.05
CA ASN A 66 -16.89 -14.25 13.62
C ASN A 66 -16.65 -12.80 13.19
N THR A 67 -17.68 -11.96 13.30
CA THR A 67 -17.59 -10.53 12.98
C THR A 67 -16.51 -9.81 13.80
N SER A 68 -16.24 -10.26 15.04
CA SER A 68 -15.14 -9.76 15.86
C SER A 68 -13.78 -9.92 15.20
N ASP A 69 -13.56 -11.06 14.53
CA ASP A 69 -12.29 -11.37 13.88
C ASP A 69 -12.08 -10.45 12.68
N VAL A 70 -13.14 -10.18 11.93
CA VAL A 70 -13.15 -9.24 10.80
C VAL A 70 -12.86 -7.81 11.27
N ILE A 71 -13.45 -7.39 12.39
CA ILE A 71 -13.17 -6.06 12.98
C ILE A 71 -11.69 -5.97 13.39
N ASN A 72 -11.14 -7.03 13.98
CA ASN A 72 -9.73 -7.07 14.36
C ASN A 72 -8.80 -7.08 13.15
N ALA A 73 -9.16 -7.80 12.08
CA ALA A 73 -8.46 -7.79 10.80
C ALA A 73 -8.42 -6.37 10.20
N ALA A 74 -9.56 -5.67 10.19
CA ALA A 74 -9.66 -4.28 9.74
C ALA A 74 -8.78 -3.33 10.56
N LYS A 75 -8.72 -3.51 11.89
CA LYS A 75 -7.81 -2.73 12.76
C LYS A 75 -6.35 -2.96 12.41
N LYS A 76 -5.93 -4.22 12.18
CA LYS A 76 -4.56 -4.54 11.76
C LYS A 76 -4.20 -3.89 10.42
N ILE A 77 -5.13 -3.86 9.46
CA ILE A 77 -4.94 -3.15 8.19
C ILE A 77 -4.75 -1.65 8.43
N ALA A 78 -5.58 -1.04 9.29
CA ALA A 78 -5.46 0.39 9.59
C ALA A 78 -4.12 0.73 10.27
N GLU A 79 -3.65 -0.10 11.19
CA GLU A 79 -2.35 0.06 11.85
C GLU A 79 -1.19 -0.07 10.84
N ALA A 80 -1.23 -1.07 9.96
CA ALA A 80 -0.24 -1.25 8.90
C ALA A 80 -0.25 -0.06 7.92
N GLY A 81 -1.44 0.41 7.52
CA GLY A 81 -1.61 1.59 6.66
C GLY A 81 -1.05 2.86 7.29
N SER A 82 -1.23 3.06 8.61
CA SER A 82 -0.63 4.20 9.32
C SER A 82 0.91 4.15 9.33
N ARG A 83 1.49 2.95 9.46
CA ARG A 83 2.96 2.78 9.36
C ARG A 83 3.46 3.05 7.95
N MET A 84 2.76 2.53 6.94
CA MET A 84 3.09 2.74 5.54
C MET A 84 3.04 4.22 5.16
N ASP A 85 2.00 4.95 5.60
CA ASP A 85 1.86 6.39 5.38
C ASP A 85 3.02 7.19 5.99
N LYS A 86 3.48 6.85 7.20
CA LYS A 86 4.66 7.50 7.81
C LYS A 86 5.93 7.29 6.99
N LEU A 87 6.16 6.07 6.50
CA LEU A 87 7.31 5.75 5.66
C LEU A 87 7.23 6.50 4.32
N ALA A 88 6.06 6.52 3.68
CA ALA A 88 5.85 7.22 2.43
C ALA A 88 6.08 8.73 2.56
N ARG A 89 5.63 9.35 3.66
CA ARG A 89 5.91 10.77 3.95
C ARG A 89 7.38 11.03 4.18
N ALA A 90 8.08 10.18 4.94
CA ALA A 90 9.52 10.32 5.15
C ALA A 90 10.30 10.27 3.82
N VAL A 91 9.89 9.38 2.90
CA VAL A 91 10.46 9.32 1.54
C VAL A 91 10.17 10.61 0.77
N ALA A 92 8.94 11.13 0.81
CA ALA A 92 8.58 12.37 0.14
C ALA A 92 9.37 13.58 0.68
N ASP A 93 9.56 13.67 2.00
CA ASP A 93 10.34 14.74 2.64
C ASP A 93 11.82 14.69 2.24
N GLN A 94 12.38 13.49 2.05
CA GLN A 94 13.74 13.35 1.52
C GLN A 94 13.86 13.86 0.08
N LEU A 95 12.88 13.58 -0.78
CA LEU A 95 12.89 14.03 -2.17
C LEU A 95 12.83 15.56 -2.27
N THR A 96 11.94 16.21 -1.52
CA THR A 96 11.83 17.68 -1.49
C THR A 96 13.12 18.34 -0.97
N SER A 97 13.78 17.71 0.00
CA SER A 97 15.07 18.18 0.52
C SER A 97 16.18 18.10 -0.54
N VAL A 98 16.26 17.00 -1.29
CA VAL A 98 17.24 16.82 -2.37
C VAL A 98 17.01 17.82 -3.50
N GLU A 99 15.77 18.02 -3.94
CA GLU A 99 15.43 19.03 -4.94
C GLU A 99 15.82 20.45 -4.49
N ALA A 100 15.58 20.78 -3.22
CA ALA A 100 15.96 22.08 -2.66
C ALA A 100 17.49 22.30 -2.65
N ILE A 101 18.27 21.26 -2.32
CA ILE A 101 19.73 21.30 -2.36
C ILE A 101 20.23 21.50 -3.80
N LEU A 102 19.74 20.69 -4.75
CA LEU A 102 20.13 20.80 -6.16
C LEU A 102 19.81 22.18 -6.74
N ARG A 103 18.65 22.75 -6.38
CA ARG A 103 18.26 24.11 -6.78
C ARG A 103 19.21 25.16 -6.19
N THR A 104 19.58 25.01 -4.92
CA THR A 104 20.51 25.94 -4.24
C THR A 104 21.90 25.89 -4.88
N CYS A 105 22.44 24.69 -5.10
CA CYS A 105 23.73 24.50 -5.77
C CYS A 105 23.72 25.09 -7.19
N SER A 106 22.64 24.87 -7.95
CA SER A 106 22.49 25.43 -9.30
C SER A 106 22.50 26.97 -9.28
N ASN A 107 21.76 27.58 -8.36
CA ASN A 107 21.73 29.04 -8.20
C ASN A 107 23.09 29.61 -7.77
N SER A 108 23.81 28.96 -6.86
CA SER A 108 25.16 29.37 -6.45
C SER A 108 26.17 29.30 -7.60
N LEU A 109 26.08 28.28 -8.46
CA LEU A 109 26.94 28.17 -9.65
C LEU A 109 26.67 29.28 -10.66
N VAL A 110 25.40 29.63 -10.90
CA VAL A 110 25.02 30.76 -11.78
C VAL A 110 25.56 32.09 -11.21
N TRP A 111 25.46 32.27 -9.89
CA TRP A 111 25.99 33.46 -9.22
C TRP A 111 27.51 33.58 -9.34
N LEU A 112 28.24 32.48 -9.09
CA LEU A 112 29.70 32.41 -9.26
C LEU A 112 30.12 32.67 -10.71
N ALA A 113 29.44 32.08 -11.69
CA ALA A 113 29.72 32.30 -13.11
C ALA A 113 29.50 33.77 -13.52
N SER A 114 28.52 34.45 -12.91
CA SER A 114 28.24 35.86 -13.19
C SER A 114 29.26 36.81 -12.56
N HIS A 115 29.87 36.44 -11.42
CA HIS A 115 30.87 37.25 -10.72
C HIS A 115 32.31 36.98 -11.15
N TYR A 116 32.61 35.80 -11.71
CA TYR A 116 33.98 35.45 -12.14
C TYR A 116 34.28 35.86 -13.60
N MET A 117 33.28 36.37 -14.33
CA MET A 117 33.38 36.81 -15.72
C MET A 117 33.25 38.34 -15.89
N GLN A 118 33.44 39.10 -14.80
CA GLN A 118 33.66 40.55 -14.77
C GLN A 118 35.06 40.84 -14.25
#